data_AF-A0A8J4G7Y0-F1
#
_entry.id   AF-A0A8J4G7Y0-F1
#
_cell.length_a   1.000
_cell.length_b   1.000
_cell.length_c   1.000
_cell.angle_alpha   90.00
_cell.angle_beta   90.00
_cell.angle_gamma   90.00
#
_symmetry.space_group_name_H-M   'P 1'
#
loop_
_entity.id
_entity.type
_entity.pdbx_description
1 polymer ?
#
loop_
_entity_poly.entity_id
_entity_poly.type
_entity_poly.pdbx_seq_one_letter_code
_entity_poly.pdbx_strand_id
1 'polypeptide(L)'
;MCICMYVCMYVCMYVCMYVCMYVCMYVCMYVCMYVCMYVCAYAYVRIHPLTSSGNKLHLVQLWLNGSLAWFGQNYFQPGHAPTNYSRWLTSRRSYLIQYSIGYEPWGLVSRKQMAVVPYDARFRGCYNDKITHVVTLHHAGLLFKAMPNAWVVHRPHQLNPAAAIAKAVIGSSTSQHGVGALQEVVNMHGRNATKFEHHKDWSHVLLDESIVNMLAKRYRHFPGRQYAYCRLTLPWLATPQSDSGSGQSGT
;
A
#
# COMPACT_ATOMS: atom_id res chain seq x y z
N MET A 1 31.15 57.81 15.80
CA MET A 1 30.52 57.46 14.51
C MET A 1 31.31 56.45 13.68
N CYS A 2 32.63 56.31 13.84
CA CYS A 2 33.43 55.38 13.02
C CYS A 2 33.19 53.88 13.31
N ILE A 3 32.94 53.51 14.57
CA ILE A 3 32.65 52.11 14.97
C ILE A 3 31.31 51.63 14.39
N CYS A 4 30.33 52.53 14.31
CA CYS A 4 28.99 52.25 13.78
C CYS A 4 29.06 51.79 12.32
N MET A 5 29.82 52.52 11.49
CA MET A 5 29.97 52.21 10.07
C MET A 5 30.77 50.93 9.84
N TYR A 6 31.78 50.67 10.66
CA TYR A 6 32.58 49.44 10.58
C TYR A 6 31.75 48.19 10.90
N VAL A 7 30.95 48.24 11.98
CA VAL A 7 30.06 47.13 12.35
C VAL A 7 28.97 46.92 11.29
N CYS A 8 28.36 47.99 10.78
CA CYS A 8 27.37 47.87 9.69
C CYS A 8 27.99 47.22 8.44
N MET A 9 29.19 47.62 8.03
CA MET A 9 29.87 47.01 6.87
C MET A 9 30.20 45.54 7.11
N TYR A 10 30.68 45.19 8.30
CA TYR A 10 31.04 43.81 8.64
C TYR A 10 29.81 42.89 8.66
N VAL A 11 28.70 43.34 9.27
CA VAL A 11 27.44 42.59 9.32
C VAL A 11 26.84 42.44 7.93
N CYS A 12 26.81 43.50 7.12
CA CYS A 12 26.32 43.43 5.75
C CYS A 12 27.13 42.41 4.92
N MET A 13 28.46 42.43 5.01
CA MET A 13 29.32 41.47 4.29
C MET A 13 29.09 40.03 4.75
N TYR A 14 28.93 39.81 6.06
CA TYR A 14 28.70 38.48 6.61
C TYR A 14 27.33 37.91 6.21
N VAL A 15 26.28 38.73 6.29
CA VAL A 15 24.91 38.34 5.89
C VAL A 15 24.86 38.08 4.39
N CYS A 16 25.44 38.95 3.56
CA CYS A 16 25.50 38.74 2.12
C CYS A 16 26.23 37.43 1.77
N MET A 17 27.40 37.16 2.37
CA MET A 17 28.13 35.92 2.14
C MET A 17 27.32 34.68 2.56
N TYR A 18 26.66 34.74 3.73
CA TYR A 18 25.89 33.61 4.24
C TYR A 18 24.65 33.32 3.38
N VAL A 19 23.90 34.36 3.01
CA VAL A 19 22.71 34.23 2.16
C VAL A 19 23.10 33.72 0.77
N CYS A 20 24.15 34.28 0.16
CA CYS A 20 24.64 33.82 -1.14
C CYS A 20 25.05 32.33 -1.09
N MET A 21 25.83 31.92 -0.09
CA MET A 21 26.23 30.52 0.08
C MET A 21 25.03 29.59 0.26
N TYR A 22 24.07 29.98 1.10
CA TYR A 22 22.90 29.15 1.40
C TYR A 22 21.97 29.01 0.18
N VAL A 23 21.70 30.11 -0.52
CA VAL A 23 20.87 30.11 -1.73
C VAL A 23 21.53 29.30 -2.84
N CYS A 24 22.84 29.49 -3.09
CA CYS A 24 23.57 28.72 -4.08
C CYS A 24 23.55 27.22 -3.77
N MET A 25 23.80 26.83 -2.52
CA MET A 25 23.75 25.41 -2.11
C MET A 25 22.35 24.81 -2.29
N TYR A 26 21.30 25.56 -1.91
CA TYR A 26 19.93 25.08 -2.01
C TYR A 26 19.47 24.94 -3.47
N VAL A 27 19.77 25.95 -4.31
CA VAL A 27 19.44 25.93 -5.74
C VAL A 27 20.20 24.81 -6.44
N CYS A 28 21.50 24.65 -6.19
CA CYS A 28 22.29 23.57 -6.77
C CYS A 28 21.75 22.19 -6.36
N MET A 29 21.43 21.98 -5.09
CA MET A 29 20.84 20.72 -4.61
C MET A 29 19.49 20.44 -5.28
N TYR A 30 18.64 21.45 -5.40
CA TYR A 30 17.32 21.31 -6.01
C TYR A 30 17.39 21.03 -7.51
N VAL A 31 18.24 21.78 -8.23
CA VAL A 31 18.46 21.58 -9.67
C VAL A 31 19.07 20.22 -9.94
N CYS A 32 20.10 19.81 -9.18
CA CYS A 32 20.71 18.49 -9.34
C CYS A 32 19.68 17.37 -9.07
N MET A 33 18.86 17.46 -8.02
CA MET A 33 17.78 16.52 -7.76
C MET A 33 16.78 16.45 -8.92
N TYR A 34 16.37 17.61 -9.44
CA TYR A 34 15.39 17.68 -10.52
C TYR A 34 15.94 17.14 -11.84
N VAL A 35 17.17 17.50 -12.20
CA VAL A 35 17.86 17.01 -13.40
C VAL A 35 18.09 15.51 -13.29
N CYS A 36 18.57 15.00 -12.14
CA CYS A 36 18.74 13.56 -11.94
C CYS A 36 17.41 12.80 -12.04
N MET A 37 16.32 13.30 -11.42
CA MET A 37 15.00 12.69 -11.58
C MET A 37 14.53 12.71 -13.03
N TYR A 38 14.70 13.84 -13.73
CA TYR A 38 14.26 14.00 -15.11
C TYR A 38 15.06 13.10 -16.06
N VAL A 39 16.38 13.05 -15.92
CA VAL A 39 17.26 12.19 -16.71
C VAL A 39 16.95 10.72 -16.42
N CYS A 40 16.77 10.32 -15.17
CA CYS A 40 16.41 8.94 -14.82
C CYS A 40 15.03 8.55 -15.37
N ALA A 41 14.03 9.43 -15.28
CA ALA A 41 12.70 9.19 -15.84
C ALA A 41 12.74 9.12 -17.37
N TYR A 42 13.47 10.03 -18.02
CA TYR A 42 13.60 10.08 -19.47
C TYR A 42 14.41 8.91 -20.02
N ALA A 43 15.50 8.53 -19.36
CA ALA A 43 16.28 7.34 -19.67
C ALA A 43 15.45 6.06 -19.46
N TYR A 44 14.68 5.96 -18.37
CA TYR A 44 13.75 4.86 -18.16
C TYR A 44 12.73 4.75 -19.30
N VAL A 45 12.09 5.86 -19.68
CA VAL A 45 11.10 5.90 -20.78
C VAL A 45 11.72 5.64 -22.17
N ARG A 46 13.00 6.00 -22.38
CA ARG A 46 13.73 5.77 -23.64
C ARG A 46 14.28 4.36 -23.77
N ILE A 47 14.85 3.81 -22.70
CA ILE A 47 15.46 2.46 -22.66
C ILE A 47 14.37 1.39 -22.52
N HIS A 48 13.33 1.68 -21.74
CA HIS A 48 12.08 0.93 -21.73
C HIS A 48 11.05 1.75 -22.50
N PRO A 49 11.01 1.64 -23.84
CA PRO A 49 9.98 2.30 -24.61
C PRO A 49 8.63 1.99 -23.97
N LEU A 50 7.79 3.02 -23.87
CA LEU A 50 6.39 2.90 -23.46
C LEU A 50 5.60 1.92 -24.35
N THR A 51 6.22 1.28 -25.35
CA THR A 51 5.72 0.08 -26.03
C THR A 51 5.60 -1.13 -25.09
N SER A 52 6.24 -1.11 -23.92
CA SER A 52 6.04 -2.05 -22.81
C SER A 52 4.84 -1.71 -21.92
N SER A 53 4.07 -0.66 -22.21
CA SER A 53 2.68 -0.55 -21.75
C SER A 53 1.87 -1.64 -22.47
N GLY A 54 2.09 -2.90 -22.06
CA GLY A 54 1.64 -4.07 -22.78
C GLY A 54 0.15 -3.95 -23.04
N ASN A 55 -0.25 -3.84 -24.30
CA ASN A 55 -1.65 -3.80 -24.63
C ASN A 55 -2.31 -5.11 -24.19
N LYS A 56 -3.62 -5.06 -23.96
CA LYS A 56 -4.33 -6.24 -23.46
C LYS A 56 -4.22 -7.46 -24.38
N LEU A 57 -4.09 -7.22 -25.68
CA LEU A 57 -3.88 -8.28 -26.67
C LEU A 57 -2.56 -9.04 -26.41
N HIS A 58 -1.49 -8.32 -26.10
CA HIS A 58 -0.20 -8.92 -25.75
C HIS A 58 -0.30 -9.75 -24.46
N LEU A 59 -1.04 -9.28 -23.45
CA LEU A 59 -1.32 -10.09 -22.25
C LEU A 59 -2.05 -11.39 -22.57
N VAL A 60 -3.03 -11.35 -23.49
CA VAL A 60 -3.74 -12.55 -23.94
C VAL A 60 -2.79 -13.51 -24.66
N GLN A 61 -1.87 -13.02 -25.49
CA GLN A 61 -0.86 -13.86 -26.14
C GLN A 61 0.06 -14.55 -25.13
N LEU A 62 0.54 -13.80 -24.13
CA LEU A 62 1.37 -14.34 -23.05
C LEU A 62 0.59 -15.34 -22.17
N TRP A 63 -0.72 -15.15 -22.00
CA TRP A 63 -1.55 -16.12 -21.30
C TRP A 63 -1.69 -17.42 -22.09
N LEU A 64 -2.01 -17.31 -23.39
CA LEU A 64 -2.22 -18.47 -24.27
C LEU A 64 -0.95 -19.31 -24.46
N ASN A 65 0.22 -18.68 -24.45
CA ASN A 65 1.50 -19.40 -24.55
C ASN A 65 2.04 -19.89 -23.19
N GLY A 66 1.31 -19.68 -22.10
CA GLY A 66 1.69 -20.11 -20.75
C GLY A 66 2.74 -19.26 -20.04
N SER A 67 3.17 -18.13 -20.62
CA SER A 67 4.17 -17.23 -20.02
C SER A 67 3.58 -16.26 -18.99
N LEU A 68 2.26 -16.08 -18.98
CA LEU A 68 1.53 -15.25 -18.02
C LEU A 68 0.57 -16.10 -17.19
N ALA A 69 0.70 -15.99 -15.87
CA ALA A 69 -0.19 -16.57 -14.89
C ALA A 69 -0.90 -15.46 -14.10
N TRP A 70 -2.07 -15.76 -13.56
CA TRP A 70 -2.69 -14.84 -12.61
C TRP A 70 -1.97 -14.89 -11.26
N PHE A 71 -1.97 -13.76 -10.56
CA PHE A 71 -1.24 -13.62 -9.32
C PHE A 71 -1.81 -14.53 -8.23
N GLY A 72 -0.95 -15.32 -7.57
CA GLY A 72 -1.39 -16.26 -6.54
C GLY A 72 -1.69 -17.67 -7.04
N GLN A 73 -1.63 -17.93 -8.35
CA GLN A 73 -2.00 -19.22 -8.95
C GLN A 73 -1.31 -20.44 -8.32
N ASN A 74 -0.05 -20.30 -7.93
CA ASN A 74 0.75 -21.43 -7.44
C ASN A 74 0.95 -21.44 -5.91
N TYR A 75 0.43 -20.45 -5.17
CA TYR A 75 0.72 -20.33 -3.74
C TYR A 75 -0.42 -19.83 -2.87
N PHE A 76 -1.39 -19.08 -3.42
CA PHE A 76 -2.56 -18.64 -2.67
C PHE A 76 -3.78 -18.48 -3.57
N GLN A 77 -4.26 -19.59 -4.12
CA GLN A 77 -5.41 -19.60 -5.01
C GLN A 77 -6.69 -19.03 -4.37
N PRO A 78 -7.05 -19.38 -3.12
CA PRO A 78 -8.30 -18.90 -2.51
C PRO A 78 -8.40 -17.37 -2.45
N GLY A 79 -7.28 -16.67 -2.25
CA GLY A 79 -7.28 -15.21 -2.19
C GLY A 79 -7.52 -14.51 -3.52
N HIS A 80 -7.45 -15.22 -4.63
CA HIS A 80 -7.56 -14.61 -5.96
C HIS A 80 -8.62 -15.29 -6.84
N ALA A 81 -9.10 -16.47 -6.46
CA ALA A 81 -10.13 -17.24 -7.15
C ALA A 81 -11.43 -16.47 -7.44
N PRO A 82 -11.91 -15.54 -6.59
CA PRO A 82 -13.10 -14.73 -6.90
C PRO A 82 -13.00 -13.89 -8.17
N THR A 83 -11.78 -13.56 -8.61
CA THR A 83 -11.58 -12.86 -9.88
C THR A 83 -11.65 -13.84 -11.04
N ASN A 84 -12.63 -13.67 -11.93
CA ASN A 84 -12.70 -14.47 -13.16
C ASN A 84 -11.69 -13.97 -14.22
N TYR A 85 -10.47 -14.50 -14.18
CA TYR A 85 -9.39 -14.06 -15.07
C TYR A 85 -9.66 -14.33 -16.56
N SER A 86 -10.36 -15.41 -16.91
CA SER A 86 -10.76 -15.69 -18.30
C SER A 86 -11.71 -14.62 -18.85
N ARG A 87 -12.70 -14.21 -18.06
CA ARG A 87 -13.59 -13.08 -18.38
C ARG A 87 -12.82 -11.76 -18.36
N TRP A 88 -11.89 -11.60 -17.43
CA TRP A 88 -11.04 -10.41 -17.34
C TRP A 88 -10.23 -10.24 -18.63
N LEU A 89 -9.60 -11.30 -19.16
CA LEU A 89 -8.77 -11.26 -20.38
C LEU A 89 -9.57 -10.91 -21.64
N THR A 90 -10.82 -11.35 -21.72
CA THR A 90 -11.65 -11.21 -22.93
C THR A 90 -12.58 -9.99 -22.92
N SER A 91 -12.98 -9.51 -21.75
CA SER A 91 -13.91 -8.38 -21.62
C SER A 91 -13.18 -7.03 -21.68
N ARG A 92 -13.84 -5.98 -22.20
CA ARG A 92 -13.46 -4.57 -21.95
C ARG A 92 -14.35 -3.89 -20.92
N ARG A 93 -15.43 -4.56 -20.51
CA ARG A 93 -16.40 -4.07 -19.53
C ARG A 93 -16.07 -4.61 -18.16
N SER A 94 -15.97 -3.70 -17.20
CA SER A 94 -15.88 -4.01 -15.78
C SER A 94 -17.07 -4.84 -15.31
N TYR A 95 -16.85 -5.76 -14.37
CA TYR A 95 -17.89 -6.65 -13.86
C TYR A 95 -17.76 -6.83 -12.35
N LEU A 96 -18.88 -7.16 -11.69
CA LEU A 96 -18.92 -7.41 -10.25
C LEU A 96 -18.20 -8.72 -9.92
N ILE A 97 -17.42 -8.70 -8.85
CA ILE A 97 -16.78 -9.87 -8.27
C ILE A 97 -17.73 -10.41 -7.19
N GLN A 98 -18.02 -11.71 -7.29
CA GLN A 98 -18.71 -12.42 -6.21
C GLN A 98 -17.68 -12.68 -5.12
N TYR A 99 -17.73 -11.88 -4.06
CA TYR A 99 -16.80 -11.98 -2.94
C TYR A 99 -16.86 -13.37 -2.29
N SER A 100 -15.70 -13.88 -1.87
CA SER A 100 -15.57 -15.01 -0.96
C SER A 100 -14.59 -14.66 0.16
N ILE A 101 -14.73 -15.31 1.31
CA ILE A 101 -13.79 -15.13 2.42
C ILE A 101 -12.37 -15.50 1.97
N GLY A 102 -11.37 -14.74 2.45
CA GLY A 102 -9.98 -14.90 2.03
C GLY A 102 -9.59 -14.06 0.81
N TYR A 103 -10.53 -13.41 0.12
CA TYR A 103 -10.22 -12.59 -1.06
C TYR A 103 -9.21 -11.48 -0.76
N GLU A 104 -8.14 -11.42 -1.56
CA GLU A 104 -6.97 -10.56 -1.35
C GLU A 104 -6.52 -9.88 -2.66
N PRO A 105 -7.37 -9.08 -3.32
CA PRO A 105 -7.01 -8.46 -4.59
C PRO A 105 -5.97 -7.34 -4.42
N TRP A 106 -5.22 -7.09 -5.49
CA TRP A 106 -4.66 -5.77 -5.73
C TRP A 106 -5.77 -4.86 -6.26
N GLY A 107 -6.02 -3.73 -5.59
CA GLY A 107 -7.16 -2.90 -5.90
C GLY A 107 -6.94 -1.43 -5.56
N LEU A 108 -7.87 -0.62 -6.07
CA LEU A 108 -7.98 0.80 -5.76
C LEU A 108 -9.30 1.01 -5.02
N VAL A 109 -9.26 1.81 -3.97
CA VAL A 109 -10.43 2.27 -3.23
C VAL A 109 -10.41 3.79 -3.22
N SER A 110 -11.58 4.43 -3.35
CA SER A 110 -11.64 5.88 -3.36
C SER A 110 -11.27 6.44 -1.99
N ARG A 111 -10.62 7.63 -1.96
CA ARG A 111 -10.28 8.31 -0.70
C ARG A 111 -11.50 8.56 0.19
N LYS A 112 -12.65 8.87 -0.43
CA LYS A 112 -13.93 9.06 0.27
C LYS A 112 -14.38 7.78 0.99
N GLN A 113 -14.30 6.63 0.32
CA GLN A 113 -14.63 5.34 0.94
C GLN A 113 -13.64 4.97 2.05
N MET A 114 -12.35 5.22 1.87
CA MET A 114 -11.35 5.00 2.93
C MET A 114 -11.57 5.89 4.16
N ALA A 115 -12.13 7.09 3.97
CA ALA A 115 -12.46 7.98 5.09
C ALA A 115 -13.61 7.43 5.95
N VAL A 116 -14.56 6.72 5.32
CA VAL A 116 -15.73 6.13 5.97
C VAL A 116 -15.40 4.76 6.57
N VAL A 117 -14.64 3.93 5.84
CA VAL A 117 -14.26 2.57 6.23
C VAL A 117 -12.74 2.49 6.32
N PRO A 118 -12.13 3.02 7.38
CA PRO A 118 -10.68 3.04 7.50
C PRO A 118 -10.12 1.63 7.74
N TYR A 119 -8.86 1.46 7.37
CA TYR A 119 -8.10 0.27 7.73
C TYR A 119 -8.00 0.16 9.25
N ASP A 120 -8.20 -1.05 9.78
CA ASP A 120 -8.08 -1.31 11.21
C ASP A 120 -6.63 -1.61 11.59
N ALA A 121 -6.03 -0.67 12.30
CA ALA A 121 -4.63 -0.67 12.68
C ALA A 121 -4.23 -1.85 13.59
N ARG A 122 -5.18 -2.57 14.20
CA ARG A 122 -4.88 -3.80 14.97
C ARG A 122 -4.31 -4.90 14.08
N PHE A 123 -4.65 -4.92 12.80
CA PHE A 123 -4.12 -5.90 11.84
C PHE A 123 -2.82 -5.44 11.17
N ARG A 124 -2.28 -4.27 11.55
CA ARG A 124 -1.06 -3.78 10.92
C ARG A 124 0.10 -4.70 11.26
N GLY A 125 0.74 -5.27 10.24
CA GLY A 125 1.84 -6.21 10.41
C GLY A 125 1.40 -7.61 10.84
N CYS A 126 0.09 -7.86 10.92
CA CYS A 126 -0.47 -9.20 10.99
C CYS A 126 -0.34 -9.90 9.64
N TYR A 127 -0.16 -11.22 9.67
CA TYR A 127 -0.39 -12.04 8.49
C TYR A 127 -1.88 -11.90 8.11
N ASN A 128 -2.24 -11.83 6.82
CA ASN A 128 -3.63 -11.57 6.36
C ASN A 128 -4.17 -10.14 6.61
N ASP A 129 -3.30 -9.14 6.82
CA ASP A 129 -3.69 -7.74 6.92
C ASP A 129 -4.62 -7.27 5.77
N LYS A 130 -4.27 -7.63 4.54
CA LYS A 130 -5.05 -7.33 3.34
C LYS A 130 -6.40 -8.04 3.32
N ILE A 131 -6.42 -9.34 3.61
CA ILE A 131 -7.67 -10.14 3.67
C ILE A 131 -8.62 -9.51 4.69
N THR A 132 -8.12 -9.20 5.88
CA THR A 132 -8.95 -8.61 6.93
C THR A 132 -9.57 -7.29 6.51
N HIS A 133 -8.79 -6.45 5.83
CA HIS A 133 -9.31 -5.20 5.29
C HIS A 133 -10.36 -5.43 4.22
N VAL A 134 -10.16 -6.38 3.29
CA VAL A 134 -11.12 -6.69 2.23
C VAL A 134 -12.43 -7.25 2.81
N VAL A 135 -12.34 -8.13 3.80
CA VAL A 135 -13.51 -8.63 4.55
C VAL A 135 -14.26 -7.47 5.22
N THR A 136 -13.53 -6.52 5.80
CA THR A 136 -14.09 -5.32 6.43
C THR A 136 -14.85 -4.47 5.41
N LEU A 137 -14.27 -4.22 4.23
CA LEU A 137 -14.92 -3.46 3.15
C LEU A 137 -16.18 -4.17 2.65
N HIS A 138 -16.15 -5.50 2.51
CA HIS A 138 -17.31 -6.30 2.13
C HIS A 138 -18.46 -6.13 3.12
N HIS A 139 -18.19 -6.25 4.42
CA HIS A 139 -19.20 -6.10 5.47
C HIS A 139 -19.73 -4.68 5.60
N ALA A 140 -18.93 -3.67 5.24
CA ALA A 140 -19.39 -2.29 5.12
C ALA A 140 -20.28 -2.05 3.87
N GLY A 141 -20.57 -3.08 3.09
CA GLY A 141 -21.46 -3.03 1.92
C GLY A 141 -20.79 -2.58 0.63
N LEU A 142 -19.44 -2.53 0.58
CA LEU A 142 -18.74 -2.18 -0.64
C LEU A 142 -18.75 -3.36 -1.62
N LEU A 143 -19.07 -3.05 -2.87
CA LEU A 143 -19.00 -3.99 -3.98
C LEU A 143 -17.62 -3.96 -4.61
N PHE A 144 -17.12 -5.15 -4.95
CA PHE A 144 -15.85 -5.31 -5.67
C PHE A 144 -16.11 -5.41 -7.17
N LYS A 145 -15.34 -4.66 -7.95
CA LYS A 145 -15.46 -4.64 -9.41
C LYS A 145 -14.12 -4.94 -10.04
N ALA A 146 -14.06 -5.97 -10.87
CA ALA A 146 -12.90 -6.22 -11.70
C ALA A 146 -12.83 -5.17 -12.81
N MET A 147 -11.62 -4.64 -13.08
CA MET A 147 -11.38 -3.63 -14.11
C MET A 147 -10.51 -4.21 -15.23
N PRO A 148 -11.11 -4.68 -16.34
CA PRO A 148 -10.35 -5.29 -17.43
C PRO A 148 -9.43 -4.34 -18.20
N ASN A 149 -9.53 -3.03 -17.98
CA ASN A 149 -8.73 -2.02 -18.67
C ASN A 149 -7.60 -1.45 -17.79
N ALA A 150 -7.40 -2.00 -16.59
CA ALA A 150 -6.33 -1.61 -15.69
C ALA A 150 -5.69 -2.87 -15.09
N TRP A 151 -4.37 -2.99 -15.20
CA TRP A 151 -3.62 -4.13 -14.68
C TRP A 151 -2.23 -3.69 -14.21
N VAL A 152 -1.65 -4.54 -13.36
CA VAL A 152 -0.25 -4.50 -12.99
C VAL A 152 0.33 -5.87 -13.33
N VAL A 153 1.50 -5.89 -13.95
CA VAL A 153 2.25 -7.13 -14.20
C VAL A 153 3.32 -7.23 -13.13
N HIS A 154 3.20 -8.24 -12.27
CA HIS A 154 4.27 -8.56 -11.31
C HIS A 154 5.41 -9.23 -12.07
N ARG A 155 6.62 -8.66 -11.98
CA ARG A 155 7.81 -9.27 -12.54
C ARG A 155 8.40 -10.24 -11.52
N PRO A 156 8.71 -11.50 -11.89
CA PRO A 156 9.42 -12.40 -11.01
C PRO A 156 10.69 -11.75 -10.49
N HIS A 157 10.92 -11.87 -9.19
CA HIS A 157 12.10 -11.37 -8.50
C HIS A 157 12.50 -12.35 -7.42
N GLN A 158 13.76 -12.28 -7.00
CA GLN A 158 14.23 -13.07 -5.86
C GLN A 158 13.40 -12.74 -4.62
N LEU A 159 13.06 -13.77 -3.85
CA LEU A 159 12.38 -13.59 -2.58
C LEU A 159 13.35 -12.94 -1.60
N ASN A 160 12.85 -12.04 -0.77
CA ASN A 160 13.62 -11.60 0.39
C ASN A 160 13.73 -12.75 1.41
N PRO A 161 14.69 -12.69 2.35
CA PRO A 161 14.92 -13.77 3.32
C PRO A 161 13.67 -14.14 4.12
N ALA A 162 12.87 -13.14 4.53
CA ALA A 162 11.61 -13.36 5.24
C ALA A 162 10.61 -14.20 4.45
N ALA A 163 10.40 -13.84 3.18
CA ALA A 163 9.49 -14.54 2.28
C ALA A 163 10.03 -15.92 1.86
N ALA A 164 11.36 -16.10 1.79
CA ALA A 164 11.98 -17.38 1.51
C ALA A 164 11.75 -18.38 2.66
N ILE A 165 11.90 -17.93 3.91
CA ILE A 165 11.63 -18.73 5.12
C ILE A 165 10.14 -19.10 5.20
N ALA A 166 9.25 -18.12 5.02
CA ALA A 166 7.81 -18.36 5.06
C ALA A 166 7.33 -19.35 3.98
N LYS A 167 8.06 -19.46 2.86
CA LYS A 167 7.76 -20.40 1.77
C LYS A 167 8.49 -21.75 1.88
N ALA A 168 9.23 -21.99 2.97
CA ALA A 168 9.95 -23.24 3.23
C ALA A 168 10.77 -23.75 2.03
N VAL A 169 11.41 -22.84 1.28
CA VAL A 169 12.20 -23.23 0.10
C VAL A 169 13.55 -23.78 0.59
N ILE A 170 13.74 -25.09 0.44
CA ILE A 170 15.00 -25.78 0.68
C ILE A 170 16.07 -25.18 -0.26
N GLY A 171 17.11 -24.57 0.30
CA GLY A 171 18.29 -24.11 -0.44
C GLY A 171 18.49 -22.60 -0.61
N SER A 172 17.74 -21.71 0.05
CA SER A 172 18.04 -20.26 -0.03
C SER A 172 19.27 -19.90 0.81
N SER A 173 20.38 -19.55 0.14
CA SER A 173 21.67 -19.16 0.73
C SER A 173 21.75 -17.71 1.23
N THR A 174 20.62 -17.01 1.39
CA THR A 174 20.62 -15.66 1.98
C THR A 174 20.95 -15.72 3.46
N SER A 175 22.15 -15.24 3.78
CA SER A 175 22.85 -15.33 5.06
C SER A 175 21.98 -15.26 6.32
N GLN A 176 22.28 -16.15 7.25
CA GLN A 176 21.72 -16.21 8.61
C GLN A 176 21.76 -14.86 9.36
N HIS A 177 22.60 -13.91 8.95
CA HIS A 177 22.70 -12.59 9.55
C HIS A 177 21.47 -11.69 9.35
N GLY A 178 20.77 -11.78 8.20
CA GLY A 178 19.49 -11.05 7.99
C GLY A 178 18.28 -11.74 8.61
N VAL A 179 18.40 -13.05 8.87
CA VAL A 179 17.36 -13.91 9.44
C VAL A 179 17.22 -13.72 10.96
N GLY A 180 18.30 -13.32 11.65
CA GLY A 180 18.30 -13.07 13.09
C GLY A 180 17.27 -12.01 13.54
N ALA A 181 16.92 -11.04 12.69
CA ALA A 181 15.90 -10.03 13.00
C ALA A 181 14.45 -10.56 12.92
N LEU A 182 14.22 -11.70 12.24
CA LEU A 182 12.91 -12.31 12.06
C LEU A 182 12.67 -13.52 12.99
N GLN A 183 13.73 -14.11 13.51
CA GLN A 183 13.72 -15.24 14.44
C GLN A 183 13.76 -14.81 15.92
N GLU A 184 13.42 -13.56 16.23
CA GLU A 184 13.27 -13.12 17.61
C GLU A 184 12.25 -14.04 18.30
N VAL A 185 12.70 -14.83 19.26
CA VAL A 185 11.84 -15.69 20.08
C VAL A 185 11.21 -14.77 21.13
N VAL A 186 9.88 -14.66 21.08
CA VAL A 186 9.11 -13.83 22.01
C VAL A 186 8.38 -14.76 22.97
N ASN A 187 8.59 -14.54 24.26
CA ASN A 187 7.89 -15.28 25.31
C ASN A 187 6.62 -14.52 25.69
N MET A 188 5.46 -15.06 25.34
CA MET A 188 4.16 -14.52 25.76
C MET A 188 3.30 -15.61 26.36
N HIS A 189 2.72 -15.35 27.54
CA HIS A 189 1.85 -16.29 28.26
C HIS A 189 2.48 -17.68 28.46
N GLY A 190 3.79 -17.71 28.75
CA GLY A 190 4.53 -18.95 28.99
C GLY A 190 4.85 -19.79 27.74
N ARG A 191 4.54 -19.30 26.53
CA ARG A 191 4.93 -19.93 25.26
C ARG A 191 6.10 -19.18 24.65
N ASN A 192 7.14 -19.93 24.30
CA ASN A 192 8.27 -19.43 23.51
C ASN A 192 7.93 -19.66 22.04
N ALA A 193 7.56 -18.59 21.33
CA ALA A 193 7.24 -18.66 19.90
C ALA A 193 8.14 -17.70 19.13
N THR A 194 8.45 -18.02 17.87
CA THR A 194 9.10 -17.02 17.00
C THR A 194 8.14 -15.85 16.78
N LYS A 195 8.66 -14.64 16.64
CA LYS A 195 7.89 -13.44 16.31
C LYS A 195 6.97 -13.66 15.11
N PHE A 196 7.43 -14.42 14.11
CA PHE A 196 6.63 -14.78 12.94
C PHE A 196 5.43 -15.69 13.27
N GLU A 197 5.64 -16.78 14.00
CA GLU A 197 4.54 -17.66 14.45
C GLU A 197 3.57 -16.92 15.36
N HIS A 198 4.09 -16.11 16.29
CA HIS A 198 3.28 -15.26 17.14
C HIS A 198 2.39 -14.32 16.33
N HIS A 199 2.96 -13.62 15.34
CA HIS A 199 2.17 -12.78 14.44
C HIS A 199 1.11 -13.59 13.74
N LYS A 200 1.42 -14.79 13.22
CA LYS A 200 0.46 -15.65 12.53
C LYS A 200 -0.70 -16.07 13.43
N ASP A 201 -0.42 -16.58 14.64
CA ASP A 201 -1.44 -17.03 15.58
C ASP A 201 -2.37 -15.89 16.01
N TRP A 202 -1.81 -14.74 16.40
CA TRP A 202 -2.60 -13.56 16.74
C TRP A 202 -3.41 -13.04 15.56
N SER A 203 -2.86 -13.12 14.35
CA SER A 203 -3.60 -12.72 13.15
C SER A 203 -4.81 -13.60 12.92
N HIS A 204 -4.70 -14.91 13.10
CA HIS A 204 -5.82 -15.84 12.97
C HIS A 204 -6.88 -15.56 14.04
N VAL A 205 -6.49 -15.42 15.32
CA VAL A 205 -7.41 -15.14 16.42
C VAL A 205 -8.14 -13.80 16.22
N LEU A 206 -7.40 -12.73 15.92
CA LEU A 206 -8.00 -11.41 15.70
C LEU A 206 -8.90 -11.40 14.46
N LEU A 207 -8.51 -12.11 13.39
CA LEU A 207 -9.33 -12.25 12.18
C LEU A 207 -10.65 -12.96 12.50
N ASP A 208 -10.60 -14.08 13.21
CA ASP A 208 -11.79 -14.87 13.57
C ASP A 208 -12.77 -14.06 14.44
N GLU A 209 -12.29 -13.44 15.51
CA GLU A 209 -13.13 -12.60 16.39
C GLU A 209 -13.74 -11.43 15.60
N SER A 210 -12.95 -10.82 14.73
CA SER A 210 -13.39 -9.68 13.93
C SER A 210 -14.41 -10.08 12.88
N ILE A 211 -14.25 -11.22 12.21
CA ILE A 211 -15.25 -11.79 11.30
C ILE A 211 -16.55 -12.06 12.06
N VAL A 212 -16.48 -12.69 13.24
CA VAL A 212 -17.67 -12.94 14.08
C VAL A 212 -18.38 -11.64 14.41
N ASN A 213 -17.62 -10.61 14.81
CA ASN A 213 -18.18 -9.29 15.10
C ASN A 213 -18.76 -8.61 13.85
N MET A 214 -18.13 -8.77 12.68
CA MET A 214 -18.59 -8.20 11.41
C MET A 214 -19.90 -8.85 10.97
N LEU A 215 -19.98 -10.20 11.01
CA LEU A 215 -21.19 -10.96 10.71
C LEU A 215 -22.33 -10.61 11.67
N ALA A 216 -22.01 -10.39 12.94
CA ALA A 216 -22.98 -9.95 13.95
C ALA A 216 -23.32 -8.44 13.88
N LYS A 217 -22.79 -7.69 12.90
CA LYS A 217 -22.95 -6.21 12.77
C LYS A 217 -22.53 -5.43 14.03
N ARG A 218 -21.58 -5.97 14.80
CA ARG A 218 -21.03 -5.36 16.03
C ARG A 218 -19.59 -4.87 15.87
N TYR A 219 -18.99 -5.07 14.70
CA TYR A 219 -17.61 -4.68 14.44
C TYR A 219 -17.42 -3.16 14.45
N ARG A 220 -16.40 -2.70 15.17
CA ARG A 220 -15.94 -1.30 15.18
C ARG A 220 -14.51 -1.24 14.71
N HIS A 221 -14.24 -0.41 13.70
CA HIS A 221 -12.89 -0.18 13.19
C HIS A 221 -12.04 0.53 14.24
N PHE A 222 -10.79 0.11 14.38
CA PHE A 222 -9.77 0.79 15.16
C PHE A 222 -8.68 1.36 14.25
N PRO A 223 -8.81 2.59 13.72
CA PRO A 223 -7.90 3.10 12.70
C PRO A 223 -6.53 3.56 13.25
N GLY A 224 -6.38 3.63 14.57
CA GLY A 224 -5.11 3.93 15.24
C GLY A 224 -4.71 5.42 15.22
N ARG A 225 -3.60 5.73 15.89
CA ARG A 225 -3.10 7.10 16.08
C ARG A 225 -2.64 7.76 14.77
N GLN A 226 -2.05 6.97 13.86
CA GLN A 226 -1.57 7.47 12.57
C GLN A 226 -2.73 7.96 11.70
N TYR A 227 -3.86 7.25 11.71
CA TYR A 227 -5.05 7.70 11.01
C TYR A 227 -5.62 8.99 11.61
N ALA A 228 -5.64 9.11 12.93
CA ALA A 228 -6.05 10.34 13.61
C ALA A 228 -5.17 11.54 13.20
N TYR A 229 -3.84 11.35 13.15
CA TYR A 229 -2.92 12.36 12.65
C TYR A 229 -3.22 12.72 11.18
N CYS A 230 -3.36 11.72 10.31
CA CYS A 230 -3.74 11.95 8.91
C CYS A 230 -5.03 12.74 8.77
N ARG A 231 -6.03 12.49 9.63
CA ARG A 231 -7.30 13.22 9.64
C ARG A 231 -7.17 14.68 10.04
N LEU A 232 -6.22 15.02 10.91
CA LEU A 232 -5.95 16.40 11.31
C LEU A 232 -5.19 17.16 10.23
N THR A 233 -4.29 16.48 9.52
CA THR A 233 -3.36 17.12 8.57
C THR A 233 -3.88 17.14 7.14
N LEU A 234 -4.76 16.21 6.75
CA LEU A 234 -5.24 16.07 5.37
C LEU A 234 -6.69 16.57 5.26
N PRO A 235 -6.94 17.75 4.66
CA PRO A 235 -8.27 18.36 4.61
C PRO A 235 -9.33 17.47 3.93
N TRP A 236 -8.92 16.65 2.97
CA TRP A 236 -9.80 15.73 2.24
C TRP A 236 -10.17 14.46 3.01
N LEU A 237 -9.50 14.17 4.13
CA LEU A 237 -9.76 13.00 4.99
C LEU A 237 -10.60 13.37 6.23
N ALA A 238 -10.70 14.66 6.56
CA ALA A 238 -11.74 15.14 7.46
C ALA A 238 -13.11 14.90 6.80
N THR A 239 -14.02 14.23 7.51
CA THR A 239 -15.35 13.88 6.99
C THR A 239 -16.09 15.11 6.42
N PRO A 240 -16.84 14.97 5.31
CA PRO A 240 -17.75 16.02 4.87
C PRO A 240 -18.81 16.26 5.94
N GLN A 241 -19.16 17.53 6.18
CA GLN A 241 -20.35 17.90 6.95
C GLN A 241 -21.58 17.19 6.36
N SER A 242 -22.42 16.66 7.23
CA SER A 242 -23.70 16.05 6.90
C SER A 242 -24.52 16.95 5.98
N ASP A 243 -25.03 16.38 4.88
CA ASP A 243 -26.16 16.95 4.15
C ASP A 243 -27.31 17.18 5.14
N SER A 244 -27.56 18.44 5.46
CA SER A 244 -28.77 18.90 6.14
C SER A 244 -29.92 18.92 5.14
N GLY A 245 -30.35 17.73 4.72
CA GLY A 245 -31.63 17.53 4.05
C GLY A 245 -32.76 17.50 5.09
N SER A 246 -33.05 18.64 5.72
CA SER A 246 -34.32 18.81 6.42
C SER A 246 -35.43 18.90 5.38
N GLY A 247 -36.05 17.75 5.09
CA GLY A 247 -37.37 17.72 4.47
C GLY A 247 -38.33 18.49 5.36
N GLN A 248 -38.72 19.68 4.91
CA GLN A 248 -39.89 20.36 5.44
C GLN A 248 -41.12 19.59 4.96
N SER A 249 -41.77 18.92 5.90
CA SER A 249 -43.20 18.70 5.88
C SER A 249 -43.89 20.06 5.85
N GLY A 250 -44.73 20.30 4.85
CA GLY A 250 -45.52 21.52 4.73
C GLY A 250 -46.78 21.25 3.92
N THR A 251 -47.82 20.88 4.67
CA THR A 251 -49.28 21.02 4.42
C THR A 251 -49.83 20.68 3.04
#